data_AF-A0A7M5XF30-F1
#
_entry.id   AF-A0A7M5XF30-F1
#
_cell.length_a   1.000
_cell.length_b   1.000
_cell.length_c   1.000
_cell.angle_alpha   90.00
_cell.angle_beta   90.00
_cell.angle_gamma   90.00
#
_symmetry.space_group_name_H-M   'P 1'
#
loop_
_entity.id
_entity.type
_entity.pdbx_description
1 polymer ?
#
loop_
_entity_poly.entity_id
_entity_poly.type
_entity_poly.pdbx_seq_one_letter_code
_entity_poly.pdbx_strand_id
1 'polypeptide(L)'
;MGTLKYGILFCLLYLGYNNAQLPEPQFKRYNRNTICEDRGIYETDTPLAMPDSCNEFVKCAHGKTFIFQCPLNLKYVESKGWCDYPSSNNPAGCLEYQGETCYGTKEDNYGKFNMKRAGKIQQITLVHKSGYVTCDKSKPEYKSDWGCFITDSVLSTYVGTVVTRQDNSILFPFFKLRDDGYYFINHRNGQKFYRMTLYKVLPKTQIVVRKDEEIRIWWGQDLLNINEDKSAGRHCVEVYAVYDEN
;
A
#
# COMPACT_ATOMS: atom_id res chain seq x y z
N MET A 1 78.59 -9.19 0.20
CA MET A 1 77.29 -8.58 -0.14
C MET A 1 76.57 -9.56 -1.06
N GLY A 2 75.54 -10.33 -0.74
CA GLY A 2 74.57 -10.34 0.36
C GLY A 2 73.23 -10.75 -0.28
N THR A 3 72.66 -11.88 0.15
CA THR A 3 71.23 -12.32 0.04
C THR A 3 70.62 -12.52 -1.37
N LEU A 4 69.62 -13.37 -1.66
CA LEU A 4 69.05 -14.62 -1.13
C LEU A 4 68.17 -15.15 -2.30
N LYS A 5 68.07 -16.47 -2.51
CA LYS A 5 67.05 -17.09 -3.41
C LYS A 5 65.63 -16.78 -2.87
N TYR A 6 64.60 -16.71 -3.74
CA TYR A 6 63.34 -17.45 -3.60
C TYR A 6 62.37 -17.11 -4.76
N GLY A 7 61.81 -18.14 -5.38
CA GLY A 7 60.83 -18.03 -6.45
C GLY A 7 59.49 -17.48 -5.96
N ILE A 8 58.85 -16.68 -6.79
CA ILE A 8 57.52 -16.14 -6.53
C ILE A 8 56.51 -17.00 -7.29
N LEU A 9 55.86 -17.86 -6.51
CA LEU A 9 54.66 -18.61 -6.87
C LEU A 9 53.53 -17.60 -7.12
N PHE A 10 53.00 -17.51 -8.34
CA PHE A 10 51.79 -16.75 -8.64
C PHE A 10 50.59 -17.45 -7.98
N CYS A 11 50.24 -16.99 -6.78
CA CYS A 11 49.02 -17.40 -6.11
C CYS A 11 47.85 -16.62 -6.71
N LEU A 12 47.06 -17.28 -7.56
CA LEU A 12 45.77 -16.76 -8.03
C LEU A 12 44.81 -16.72 -6.85
N LEU A 13 44.74 -15.58 -6.16
CA LEU A 13 43.66 -15.29 -5.22
C LEU A 13 42.37 -15.04 -6.02
N TYR A 14 41.62 -16.12 -6.27
CA TYR A 14 40.20 -16.02 -6.55
C TYR A 14 39.52 -15.42 -5.33
N LEU A 15 39.29 -14.10 -5.34
CA LEU A 15 38.30 -13.49 -4.47
C LEU A 15 36.93 -13.96 -4.97
N GLY A 16 36.43 -15.04 -4.36
CA GLY A 16 35.06 -15.48 -4.50
C GLY A 16 34.13 -14.35 -4.06
N TYR A 17 33.53 -13.67 -5.04
CA TYR A 17 32.39 -12.81 -4.81
C TYR A 17 31.24 -13.72 -4.37
N ASN A 18 31.09 -13.90 -3.05
CA ASN A 18 29.90 -14.52 -2.50
C ASN A 18 28.73 -13.60 -2.87
N ASN A 19 27.98 -13.98 -3.89
CA ASN A 19 26.62 -13.49 -4.13
C ASN A 19 25.77 -13.93 -2.94
N ALA A 20 25.86 -13.18 -1.85
CA ALA A 20 24.88 -13.23 -0.78
C ALA A 20 23.59 -12.65 -1.36
N GLN A 21 22.81 -13.52 -2.02
CA GLN A 21 21.42 -13.24 -2.31
C GLN A 21 20.75 -12.96 -0.96
N LEU A 22 20.35 -11.70 -0.75
CA LEU A 22 19.55 -11.32 0.40
C LEU A 22 18.37 -12.30 0.47
N PRO A 23 18.10 -12.93 1.64
CA PRO A 23 17.01 -13.88 1.74
C PRO A 23 15.72 -13.20 1.29
N GLU A 24 14.95 -13.87 0.42
CA GLU A 24 13.60 -13.40 0.13
C GLU A 24 12.88 -13.14 1.45
N PRO A 25 12.17 -12.00 1.59
CA PRO A 25 11.47 -11.70 2.82
C PRO A 25 10.52 -12.86 3.15
N GLN A 26 10.77 -13.54 4.26
CA GLN A 26 9.94 -14.63 4.76
C GLN A 26 8.58 -14.03 5.14
N PHE A 27 7.59 -14.22 4.28
CA PHE A 27 6.23 -13.72 4.44
C PHE A 27 5.60 -14.35 5.68
N LYS A 28 5.26 -13.54 6.70
CA LYS A 28 4.42 -14.03 7.80
C LYS A 28 3.04 -14.32 7.22
N ARG A 29 2.62 -15.59 7.27
CA ARG A 29 1.29 -16.00 6.79
C ARG A 29 0.23 -15.17 7.50
N TYR A 30 -0.72 -14.62 6.75
CA TYR A 30 -1.87 -13.89 7.28
C TYR A 30 -2.49 -14.66 8.46
N ASN A 31 -2.58 -13.99 9.61
CA ASN A 31 -3.22 -14.52 10.80
C ASN A 31 -4.16 -13.48 11.37
N ARG A 32 -5.46 -13.76 11.24
CA ARG A 32 -6.54 -12.88 11.71
C ARG A 32 -6.49 -12.55 13.20
N ASN A 33 -5.81 -13.36 14.02
CA ASN A 33 -5.70 -13.13 15.47
C ASN A 33 -4.54 -12.21 15.86
N THR A 34 -3.61 -11.91 14.94
CA THR A 34 -2.44 -11.06 15.19
C THR A 34 -2.44 -9.80 14.35
N ILE A 35 -3.57 -9.43 13.72
CA ILE A 35 -3.69 -8.24 12.87
C ILE A 35 -3.14 -6.99 13.55
N CYS A 36 -3.47 -6.75 14.82
CA CYS A 36 -3.02 -5.57 15.54
C CYS A 36 -1.50 -5.60 15.79
N GLU A 37 -0.98 -6.73 16.27
CA GLU A 37 0.44 -6.93 16.52
C GLU A 37 1.28 -6.85 15.24
N ASP A 38 0.87 -7.59 14.21
CA ASP A 38 1.53 -7.67 12.90
C ASP A 38 1.58 -6.31 12.19
N ARG A 39 0.58 -5.46 12.44
CA ARG A 39 0.47 -4.11 11.87
C ARG A 39 0.96 -3.01 12.82
N GLY A 40 1.48 -3.35 14.00
CA GLY A 40 1.95 -2.38 15.00
C GLY A 40 0.87 -1.44 15.53
N ILE A 41 -0.40 -1.87 15.55
CA ILE A 41 -1.55 -1.08 15.99
C ILE A 41 -1.79 -1.35 17.47
N TYR A 42 -1.45 -0.39 18.33
CA TYR A 42 -1.61 -0.54 19.78
C TYR A 42 -3.07 -0.37 20.23
N GLU A 43 -3.77 0.63 19.69
CA GLU A 43 -5.16 0.95 20.02
C GLU A 43 -5.91 1.43 18.77
N THR A 44 -7.23 1.22 18.76
CA THR A 44 -8.11 1.72 17.69
C THR A 44 -9.30 2.49 18.26
N ASP A 45 -9.44 3.76 17.90
CA ASP A 45 -10.62 4.58 18.24
C ASP A 45 -11.86 4.09 17.48
N THR A 46 -11.70 3.83 16.18
CA THR A 46 -12.72 3.22 15.32
C THR A 46 -12.30 1.80 14.98
N PRO A 47 -13.18 0.79 15.12
CA PRO A 47 -12.82 -0.57 14.74
C PRO A 47 -12.47 -0.69 13.25
N LEU A 48 -11.71 -1.73 12.93
CA LEU A 48 -11.20 -1.99 11.60
C LEU A 48 -12.04 -3.05 10.91
N ALA A 49 -12.30 -2.89 9.61
CA ALA A 49 -12.90 -3.97 8.82
C ALA A 49 -11.97 -5.20 8.80
N MET A 50 -12.55 -6.39 9.00
CA MET A 50 -11.80 -7.64 8.92
C MET A 50 -11.43 -7.94 7.45
N PRO A 51 -10.14 -8.17 7.11
CA PRO A 51 -9.73 -8.42 5.73
C PRO A 51 -10.33 -9.68 5.08
N ASP A 52 -10.67 -10.70 5.84
CA ASP A 52 -11.19 -11.97 5.32
C ASP A 52 -12.70 -12.17 5.58
N SER A 53 -13.40 -11.16 6.12
CA SER A 53 -14.79 -11.30 6.54
C SER A 53 -15.58 -9.99 6.53
N CYS A 54 -16.66 -9.99 5.75
CA CYS A 54 -17.60 -8.87 5.67
C CYS A 54 -18.45 -8.66 6.94
N ASN A 55 -18.61 -9.72 7.73
CA ASN A 55 -19.46 -9.75 8.91
C ASN A 55 -18.65 -9.50 10.18
N GLU A 56 -17.34 -9.29 10.09
CA GLU A 56 -16.48 -9.14 11.25
C GLU A 56 -15.68 -7.86 11.21
N PHE A 57 -15.34 -7.40 12.41
CA PHE A 57 -14.50 -6.25 12.61
C PHE A 57 -13.54 -6.48 13.77
N VAL A 58 -12.46 -5.72 13.77
CA VAL A 58 -11.36 -5.85 14.72
C VAL A 58 -11.28 -4.59 15.56
N LYS A 59 -11.17 -4.76 16.88
CA LYS A 59 -10.67 -3.72 17.76
C LYS A 59 -9.28 -4.11 18.26
N CYS A 60 -8.35 -3.18 18.25
CA CYS A 60 -7.06 -3.36 18.89
C CYS A 60 -7.13 -2.78 20.29
N ALA A 61 -6.67 -3.53 21.29
CA ALA A 61 -6.41 -2.98 22.62
C ALA A 61 -5.09 -3.51 23.18
N HIS A 62 -4.20 -2.61 23.58
CA HIS A 62 -2.81 -2.90 23.96
C HIS A 62 -2.07 -3.82 22.97
N GLY A 63 -2.23 -3.58 21.66
CA GLY A 63 -1.63 -4.39 20.60
C GLY A 63 -2.30 -5.74 20.33
N LYS A 64 -3.31 -6.13 21.13
CA LYS A 64 -4.03 -7.40 20.98
C LYS A 64 -5.24 -7.25 20.07
N THR A 65 -5.50 -8.29 19.27
CA THR A 65 -6.62 -8.35 18.33
C THR A 65 -7.87 -8.90 19.00
N PHE A 66 -8.96 -8.14 18.95
CA PHE A 66 -10.29 -8.58 19.38
C PHE A 66 -11.23 -8.59 18.18
N ILE A 67 -11.77 -9.76 17.86
CA ILE A 67 -12.64 -9.98 16.70
C ILE A 67 -14.09 -9.96 17.18
N PHE A 68 -14.91 -9.18 16.50
CA PHE A 68 -16.34 -9.06 16.74
C PHE A 68 -17.09 -9.42 15.48
N GLN A 69 -18.28 -9.97 15.65
CA GLN A 69 -19.18 -10.31 14.56
C GLN A 69 -20.39 -9.38 14.58
N CYS A 70 -20.84 -8.93 13.41
CA CYS A 70 -22.06 -8.17 13.29
C CYS A 70 -23.30 -9.05 13.53
N PRO A 71 -24.42 -8.45 13.97
CA PRO A 71 -25.70 -9.15 14.03
C PRO A 71 -26.10 -9.75 12.68
N LEU A 72 -27.00 -10.73 12.70
CA LEU A 72 -27.45 -11.44 11.50
C LEU A 72 -27.89 -10.45 10.40
N ASN A 73 -27.42 -10.70 9.17
CA ASN A 73 -27.68 -9.90 7.96
C ASN A 73 -27.08 -8.49 7.94
N LEU A 74 -26.27 -8.11 8.93
CA LEU A 74 -25.51 -6.87 8.91
C LEU A 74 -24.07 -7.13 8.51
N LYS A 75 -23.43 -6.09 7.99
CA LYS A 75 -22.01 -6.11 7.63
C LYS A 75 -21.32 -4.91 8.25
N TYR A 76 -20.03 -5.05 8.56
CA TYR A 76 -19.30 -3.94 9.16
C TYR A 76 -19.01 -2.84 8.13
N VAL A 77 -19.36 -1.60 8.47
CA VAL A 77 -19.04 -0.44 7.64
C VAL A 77 -18.08 0.47 8.38
N GLU A 78 -16.82 0.38 7.98
CA GLU A 78 -15.72 1.10 8.61
C GLU A 78 -15.86 2.63 8.54
N SER A 79 -16.45 3.17 7.48
CA SER A 79 -16.70 4.61 7.35
C SER A 79 -17.71 5.14 8.38
N LYS A 80 -18.57 4.28 8.92
CA LYS A 80 -19.53 4.61 9.99
C LYS A 80 -19.05 4.16 11.37
N GLY A 81 -18.18 3.16 11.41
CA GLY A 81 -17.72 2.55 12.66
C GLY A 81 -18.69 1.52 13.26
N TRP A 82 -19.75 1.11 12.53
CA TRP A 82 -20.76 0.16 13.03
C TRP A 82 -21.27 -0.80 11.96
N CYS A 83 -22.00 -1.82 12.40
CA CYS A 83 -22.66 -2.80 11.55
C CYS A 83 -23.93 -2.22 10.92
N ASP A 84 -24.05 -2.28 9.61
CA ASP A 84 -25.17 -1.72 8.86
C ASP A 84 -25.51 -2.59 7.65
N TYR A 85 -26.62 -2.29 6.98
CA TYR A 85 -26.94 -2.91 5.70
C TYR A 85 -25.99 -2.36 4.61
N PRO A 86 -25.39 -3.24 3.80
CA PRO A 86 -24.57 -2.83 2.67
C PRO A 86 -25.43 -2.10 1.63
N SER A 87 -24.89 -1.06 1.02
CA SER A 87 -25.51 -0.40 -0.14
C SER A 87 -24.47 0.28 -1.03
N SER A 88 -24.88 0.79 -2.19
CA SER A 88 -24.02 1.60 -3.08
C SER A 88 -23.43 2.85 -2.41
N ASN A 89 -24.07 3.34 -1.35
CA ASN A 89 -23.61 4.50 -0.57
C ASN A 89 -22.90 4.08 0.73
N ASN A 90 -22.82 2.76 0.98
CA ASN A 90 -22.36 2.19 2.24
C ASN A 90 -21.75 0.80 1.97
N PRO A 91 -20.62 0.72 1.25
CA PRO A 91 -19.99 -0.56 0.99
C PRO A 91 -19.62 -1.15 2.34
N ALA A 92 -20.19 -2.31 2.66
CA ALA A 92 -19.62 -3.15 3.68
C ALA A 92 -18.15 -3.34 3.38
N GLY A 93 -17.29 -3.26 4.40
CA GLY A 93 -15.83 -3.43 4.28
C GLY A 93 -15.42 -4.87 3.94
N CYS A 94 -16.09 -5.52 2.99
CA CYS A 94 -15.69 -6.76 2.33
C CYS A 94 -14.40 -6.51 1.54
N LEU A 95 -13.30 -6.35 2.25
CA LEU A 95 -11.98 -6.17 1.67
C LEU A 95 -11.59 -7.45 0.96
N GLU A 96 -11.87 -7.57 -0.33
CA GLU A 96 -11.46 -8.74 -1.08
C GLU A 96 -9.98 -8.60 -1.45
N TYR A 97 -9.12 -9.47 -0.90
CA TYR A 97 -7.69 -9.49 -1.21
C TYR A 97 -7.45 -9.73 -2.71
N GLN A 98 -6.76 -8.82 -3.39
CA GLN A 98 -6.44 -8.91 -4.82
C GLN A 98 -5.00 -9.38 -5.05
N GLY A 99 -4.08 -9.14 -4.13
CA GLY A 99 -2.69 -9.59 -4.25
C GLY A 99 -1.73 -8.69 -3.49
N GLU A 100 -0.45 -8.89 -3.75
CA GLU A 100 0.64 -8.08 -3.23
C GLU A 100 1.51 -7.58 -4.37
N THR A 101 2.03 -6.36 -4.23
CA THR A 101 3.00 -5.82 -5.18
C THR A 101 3.88 -4.78 -4.50
N CYS A 102 5.01 -4.47 -5.12
CA CYS A 102 5.83 -3.34 -4.73
C CYS A 102 5.97 -2.35 -5.88
N TYR A 103 6.10 -1.07 -5.57
CA TYR A 103 6.33 0.01 -6.52
C TYR A 103 7.49 0.89 -6.05
N GLY A 104 8.23 1.43 -7.01
CA GLY A 104 9.30 2.39 -6.81
C GLY A 104 8.84 3.81 -7.13
N THR A 105 9.79 4.74 -7.13
CA THR A 105 9.55 6.16 -7.32
C THR A 105 10.13 6.73 -8.62
N LYS A 106 10.61 5.87 -9.51
CA LYS A 106 11.35 6.21 -10.73
C LYS A 106 11.43 5.06 -11.72
N GLU A 107 11.77 5.38 -12.97
CA GLU A 107 12.07 4.46 -14.07
C GLU A 107 10.90 3.51 -14.41
N ASP A 108 9.68 4.05 -14.40
CA ASP A 108 8.44 3.29 -14.65
C ASP A 108 8.29 2.06 -13.73
N ASN A 109 8.76 2.16 -12.48
CA ASN A 109 8.79 1.04 -11.55
C ASN A 109 7.46 0.89 -10.80
N TYR A 110 6.38 0.70 -11.56
CA TYR A 110 5.06 0.46 -10.99
C TYR A 110 4.93 -0.94 -10.39
N GLY A 111 4.11 -1.04 -9.36
CA GLY A 111 3.59 -2.31 -8.89
C GLY A 111 2.41 -2.73 -9.74
N LYS A 112 2.20 -4.04 -9.93
CA LYS A 112 1.05 -4.55 -10.68
C LYS A 112 0.41 -5.74 -10.02
N PHE A 113 -0.89 -5.86 -10.19
CA PHE A 113 -1.68 -7.00 -9.76
C PHE A 113 -2.87 -7.19 -10.70
N ASN A 114 -3.48 -8.37 -10.67
CA ASN A 114 -4.62 -8.70 -11.52
C ASN A 114 -5.88 -8.82 -10.66
N MET A 115 -6.98 -8.24 -11.13
CA MET A 115 -8.27 -8.32 -10.44
C MET A 115 -8.79 -9.76 -10.40
N LYS A 116 -9.17 -10.26 -9.23
CA LYS A 116 -9.60 -11.66 -9.06
C LYS A 116 -11.00 -11.95 -9.61
N ARG A 117 -11.83 -10.93 -9.78
CA ARG A 117 -13.17 -11.03 -10.36
C ARG A 117 -13.55 -9.75 -11.10
N ALA A 118 -14.53 -9.88 -11.99
CA ALA A 118 -15.17 -8.74 -12.64
C ALA A 118 -16.19 -8.09 -11.69
N GLY A 119 -16.41 -6.80 -11.87
CA GLY A 119 -17.45 -6.06 -11.15
C GLY A 119 -17.22 -4.57 -11.15
N LYS A 120 -18.11 -3.84 -10.48
CA LYS A 120 -17.91 -2.42 -10.17
C LYS A 120 -17.21 -2.33 -8.83
N ILE A 121 -16.12 -1.58 -8.72
CA ILE A 121 -15.42 -1.34 -7.46
C ILE A 121 -15.76 0.04 -6.92
N GLN A 122 -15.97 0.12 -5.60
CA GLN A 122 -16.17 1.36 -4.86
C GLN A 122 -14.89 1.87 -4.22
N GLN A 123 -14.00 0.95 -3.87
CA GLN A 123 -12.84 1.24 -3.03
C GLN A 123 -11.69 0.31 -3.38
N ILE A 124 -10.47 0.86 -3.37
CA ILE A 124 -9.23 0.10 -3.24
C ILE A 124 -8.56 0.49 -1.92
N THR A 125 -8.08 -0.51 -1.22
CA THR A 125 -7.40 -0.37 0.05
C THR A 125 -6.01 -0.99 -0.07
N LEU A 126 -4.99 -0.18 0.21
CA LEU A 126 -3.59 -0.58 0.21
C LEU A 126 -3.13 -0.70 1.66
N VAL A 127 -2.58 -1.84 2.04
CA VAL A 127 -2.02 -2.06 3.39
C VAL A 127 -0.51 -2.07 3.26
N HIS A 128 0.18 -1.22 4.02
CA HIS A 128 1.63 -1.19 4.11
C HIS A 128 2.13 -2.55 4.56
N LYS A 129 3.13 -3.08 3.86
CA LYS A 129 3.81 -4.32 4.23
C LYS A 129 5.26 -4.05 4.61
N SER A 130 5.99 -3.34 3.76
CA SER A 130 7.40 -3.07 3.98
C SER A 130 7.94 -2.00 3.04
N GLY A 131 9.09 -1.44 3.39
CA GLY A 131 9.79 -0.46 2.56
C GLY A 131 9.28 0.96 2.82
N TYR A 132 9.55 1.85 1.88
CA TYR A 132 9.16 3.27 1.96
C TYR A 132 9.30 3.92 0.60
N VAL A 133 8.71 5.10 0.45
CA VAL A 133 8.97 6.04 -0.64
C VAL A 133 9.38 7.40 -0.09
N THR A 134 10.13 8.18 -0.87
CA THR A 134 10.45 9.58 -0.57
C THR A 134 10.59 10.36 -1.87
N CYS A 135 10.24 11.65 -1.83
CA CYS A 135 10.47 12.59 -2.92
C CYS A 135 11.84 13.27 -2.84
N ASP A 136 12.53 13.18 -1.70
CA ASP A 136 13.88 13.70 -1.52
C ASP A 136 14.72 12.72 -0.70
N LYS A 137 15.61 12.01 -1.39
CA LYS A 137 16.53 11.03 -0.80
C LYS A 137 17.57 11.66 0.13
N SER A 138 17.77 12.99 0.07
CA SER A 138 18.66 13.72 0.99
C SER A 138 18.01 14.01 2.35
N LYS A 139 16.70 13.80 2.48
CA LYS A 139 15.90 14.09 3.67
C LYS A 139 15.30 12.79 4.26
N PRO A 140 15.99 12.13 5.20
CA PRO A 140 15.48 10.91 5.84
C PRO A 140 14.09 11.06 6.46
N GLU A 141 13.75 12.26 6.93
CA GLU A 141 12.46 12.62 7.52
C GLU A 141 11.29 12.57 6.51
N TYR A 142 11.56 12.57 5.20
CA TYR A 142 10.54 12.52 4.16
C TYR A 142 10.15 11.10 3.76
N LYS A 143 10.83 10.08 4.30
CA LYS A 143 10.43 8.68 4.09
C LYS A 143 9.03 8.45 4.64
N SER A 144 8.13 7.96 3.79
CA SER A 144 6.74 7.66 4.16
C SER A 144 6.21 6.46 3.38
N ASP A 145 5.01 6.02 3.74
CA ASP A 145 4.36 4.90 3.07
C ASP A 145 3.61 5.35 1.80
N TRP A 146 3.03 6.56 1.81
CA TRP A 146 2.02 6.94 0.80
C TRP A 146 2.32 8.22 0.04
N GLY A 147 3.26 9.03 0.50
CA GLY A 147 3.50 10.36 -0.05
C GLY A 147 4.88 10.91 0.28
N CYS A 148 4.95 12.22 0.40
CA CYS A 148 6.15 12.92 0.82
C CYS A 148 5.73 14.17 1.56
N PHE A 149 6.51 14.57 2.57
CA PHE A 149 6.36 15.84 3.30
C PHE A 149 5.06 15.99 4.13
N ILE A 150 5.17 16.09 5.46
CA ILE A 150 4.08 16.58 6.31
C ILE A 150 4.20 18.11 6.38
N THR A 151 3.23 18.87 5.88
CA THR A 151 3.18 20.31 6.16
C THR A 151 2.79 20.53 7.63
N ASP A 152 3.34 21.55 8.28
CA ASP A 152 2.95 22.00 9.65
C ASP A 152 1.46 22.37 9.78
N SER A 153 0.69 22.35 8.69
CA SER A 153 -0.74 22.57 8.67
C SER A 153 -1.46 21.25 8.94
N VAL A 154 -1.92 21.10 10.18
CA VAL A 154 -2.56 19.96 10.87
C VAL A 154 -3.73 19.24 10.12
N LEU A 155 -4.04 19.59 8.87
CA LEU A 155 -5.28 19.16 8.19
C LEU A 155 -5.12 18.56 6.78
N SER A 156 -3.94 18.64 6.13
CA SER A 156 -3.79 18.18 4.73
C SER A 156 -2.50 17.40 4.49
N THR A 157 -2.62 16.17 4.02
CA THR A 157 -1.51 15.30 3.65
C THR A 157 -1.36 15.23 2.12
N TYR A 158 -0.15 15.46 1.60
CA TYR A 158 0.19 15.16 0.20
C TYR A 158 0.41 13.65 0.03
N VAL A 159 -0.39 13.05 -0.83
CA VAL A 159 -0.29 11.63 -1.20
C VAL A 159 0.20 11.55 -2.63
N GLY A 160 1.21 10.70 -2.85
CA GLY A 160 1.80 10.45 -4.17
C GLY A 160 1.47 9.06 -4.71
N THR A 161 0.71 8.24 -3.98
CA THR A 161 0.38 6.87 -4.41
C THR A 161 -0.85 6.86 -5.32
N VAL A 162 -0.69 6.44 -6.56
CA VAL A 162 -1.72 6.50 -7.61
C VAL A 162 -2.05 5.09 -8.10
N VAL A 163 -3.32 4.79 -8.35
CA VAL A 163 -3.77 3.52 -8.94
C VAL A 163 -4.31 3.77 -10.34
N THR A 164 -3.82 3.01 -11.31
CA THR A 164 -4.12 3.19 -12.74
C THR A 164 -4.47 1.86 -13.42
N ARG A 165 -5.05 1.92 -14.62
CA ARG A 165 -5.11 0.77 -15.53
C ARG A 165 -3.79 0.58 -16.28
N GLN A 166 -3.74 -0.46 -17.11
CA GLN A 166 -2.59 -0.78 -17.96
C GLN A 166 -2.20 0.33 -18.96
N ASP A 167 -3.15 1.18 -19.36
CA ASP A 167 -2.91 2.32 -20.25
C ASP A 167 -2.55 3.62 -19.49
N ASN A 168 -2.23 3.50 -18.20
CA ASN A 168 -1.93 4.60 -17.29
C ASN A 168 -3.12 5.55 -17.02
N SER A 169 -4.34 5.19 -17.44
CA SER A 169 -5.54 5.92 -17.03
C SER A 169 -5.76 5.80 -15.52
N ILE A 170 -5.90 6.93 -14.84
CA ILE A 170 -6.03 6.98 -13.38
C ILE A 170 -7.40 6.46 -12.95
N LEU A 171 -7.39 5.46 -12.07
CA LEU A 171 -8.57 4.96 -11.35
C LEU A 171 -8.72 5.66 -10.01
N PHE A 172 -7.62 5.80 -9.28
CA PHE A 172 -7.56 6.50 -7.99
C PHE A 172 -6.28 7.35 -7.90
N PRO A 173 -6.34 8.59 -7.36
CA PRO A 173 -7.52 9.24 -6.79
C PRO A 173 -8.59 9.53 -7.84
N PHE A 174 -9.84 9.63 -7.39
CA PHE A 174 -10.97 9.90 -8.29
C PHE A 174 -10.98 11.36 -8.84
N PHE A 175 -10.20 12.24 -8.21
CA PHE A 175 -10.04 13.63 -8.60
C PHE A 175 -8.73 13.82 -9.39
N LYS A 176 -8.61 14.97 -10.07
CA LYS A 176 -7.44 15.29 -10.88
C LYS A 176 -6.17 15.22 -10.02
N LEU A 177 -5.22 14.37 -10.44
CA LEU A 177 -3.84 14.39 -9.95
C LEU A 177 -3.20 15.73 -10.36
N ARG A 178 -2.57 16.42 -9.41
CA ARG A 178 -1.89 17.68 -9.69
C ARG A 178 -0.68 17.43 -10.60
N ASP A 179 -0.24 18.49 -11.25
CA ASP A 179 0.89 18.43 -12.19
C ASP A 179 2.24 18.17 -11.49
N ASP A 180 2.29 18.22 -10.16
CA ASP A 180 3.44 17.84 -9.33
C ASP A 180 3.45 16.37 -8.89
N GLY A 181 2.45 15.58 -9.31
CA GLY A 181 2.35 14.15 -9.00
C GLY A 181 1.68 13.83 -7.67
N TYR A 182 1.04 14.81 -7.03
CA TYR A 182 0.39 14.62 -5.73
C TYR A 182 -1.10 14.95 -5.74
N TYR A 183 -1.77 14.51 -4.69
CA TYR A 183 -3.16 14.86 -4.41
C TYR A 183 -3.39 14.96 -2.90
N PHE A 184 -4.50 15.59 -2.52
CA PHE A 184 -4.82 15.86 -1.12
C PHE A 184 -5.80 14.85 -0.55
N ILE A 185 -5.58 14.46 0.69
CA ILE A 185 -6.60 13.80 1.52
C ILE A 185 -6.81 14.59 2.81
N ASN A 186 -8.07 14.83 3.16
CA ASN A 186 -8.48 15.38 4.45
C ASN A 186 -8.54 14.24 5.47
N HIS A 187 -7.38 13.71 5.85
CA HIS A 187 -7.28 12.69 6.88
C HIS A 187 -6.12 13.05 7.81
N ARG A 188 -6.39 13.15 9.12
CA ARG A 188 -5.47 13.64 10.19
C ARG A 188 -4.13 12.90 10.33
N ASN A 189 -3.88 11.95 9.44
CA ASN A 189 -3.15 10.73 9.73
C ASN A 189 -2.30 10.31 8.50
N GLY A 190 -2.65 10.70 7.28
CA GLY A 190 -2.34 10.05 6.00
C GLY A 190 -0.92 9.68 5.52
N GLN A 191 0.17 9.79 6.30
CA GLN A 191 1.54 9.48 5.78
C GLN A 191 2.24 8.26 6.40
N LYS A 192 1.83 7.80 7.59
CA LYS A 192 2.40 6.62 8.29
C LYS A 192 1.34 5.60 8.72
N PHE A 193 0.21 5.58 8.03
CA PHE A 193 -0.87 4.68 8.38
C PHE A 193 -0.55 3.33 7.78
N TYR A 194 -0.74 2.27 8.57
CA TYR A 194 -0.61 0.90 8.09
C TYR A 194 -1.51 0.60 6.87
N ARG A 195 -2.49 1.47 6.57
CA ARG A 195 -3.43 1.32 5.46
C ARG A 195 -3.87 2.66 4.87
N MET A 196 -3.89 2.72 3.55
CA MET A 196 -4.49 3.79 2.75
C MET A 196 -5.76 3.27 2.07
N THR A 197 -6.88 3.98 2.24
CA THR A 197 -8.15 3.64 1.61
C THR A 197 -8.54 4.72 0.60
N LEU A 198 -8.66 4.31 -0.66
CA LEU A 198 -9.02 5.17 -1.79
C LEU A 198 -10.45 4.85 -2.20
N TYR A 199 -11.36 5.79 -1.97
CA TYR A 199 -12.78 5.63 -2.23
C TYR A 199 -13.25 6.46 -3.42
N LYS A 200 -14.30 5.98 -4.08
CA LYS A 200 -15.07 6.74 -5.05
C LYS A 200 -15.85 7.86 -4.33
N VAL A 201 -15.69 9.09 -4.80
CA VAL A 201 -16.35 10.27 -4.20
C VAL A 201 -17.69 10.60 -4.87
N LEU A 202 -17.82 10.37 -6.19
CA LEU A 202 -19.02 10.75 -6.94
C LEU A 202 -19.91 9.54 -7.25
N PRO A 203 -21.19 9.50 -6.79
CA PRO A 203 -22.07 8.34 -6.97
C PRO A 203 -22.24 7.88 -8.43
N LYS A 204 -22.22 8.81 -9.39
CA LYS A 204 -22.49 8.54 -10.81
C LYS A 204 -21.35 7.86 -11.56
N THR A 205 -20.11 7.90 -11.06
CA THR A 205 -18.97 7.39 -11.83
C THR A 205 -18.67 5.93 -11.47
N GLN A 206 -18.81 5.01 -12.40
CA GLN A 206 -18.61 3.58 -12.13
C GLN A 206 -17.19 3.16 -12.54
N ILE A 207 -16.43 2.60 -11.60
CA ILE A 207 -15.15 1.97 -11.92
C ILE A 207 -15.45 0.49 -12.15
N VAL A 208 -15.59 0.12 -13.42
CA VAL A 208 -15.81 -1.27 -13.83
C VAL A 208 -14.45 -1.92 -14.10
N VAL A 209 -14.21 -3.07 -13.48
CA VAL A 209 -13.04 -3.91 -13.71
C VAL A 209 -13.43 -5.27 -14.26
N ARG A 210 -12.55 -5.88 -15.04
CA ARG A 210 -12.70 -7.26 -15.52
C ARG A 210 -11.87 -8.22 -14.69
N LYS A 211 -12.25 -9.50 -14.70
CA LYS A 211 -11.39 -10.55 -14.16
C LYS A 211 -10.08 -10.56 -14.95
N ASP A 212 -8.97 -10.76 -14.22
CA ASP A 212 -7.60 -10.80 -14.72
C ASP A 212 -7.11 -9.47 -15.33
N GLU A 213 -7.87 -8.38 -15.19
CA GLU A 213 -7.45 -7.05 -15.63
C GLU A 213 -6.23 -6.58 -14.82
N GLU A 214 -5.18 -6.13 -15.52
CA GLU A 214 -3.96 -5.57 -14.90
C GLU A 214 -4.24 -4.16 -14.37
N ILE A 215 -4.04 -4.00 -13.07
CA ILE A 215 -4.10 -2.73 -12.35
C ILE A 215 -2.70 -2.42 -11.83
N ARG A 216 -2.32 -1.14 -11.87
CA ARG A 216 -0.97 -0.68 -11.50
C ARG A 216 -1.02 0.31 -10.35
N ILE A 217 -0.02 0.22 -9.48
CA ILE A 217 0.24 1.16 -8.38
C ILE A 217 1.52 1.92 -8.69
N TRP A 218 1.42 3.24 -8.66
CA TRP A 218 2.45 4.17 -9.07
C TRP A 218 2.82 5.13 -7.95
N TRP A 219 4.07 5.59 -7.99
CA TRP A 219 4.41 6.90 -7.48
C TRP A 219 4.02 7.96 -8.50
N GLY A 220 3.29 8.99 -8.10
CA GLY A 220 2.67 9.94 -9.04
C GLY A 220 3.69 10.75 -9.83
N GLN A 221 4.86 11.02 -9.26
CA GLN A 221 5.93 11.68 -10.00
C GLN A 221 6.60 10.76 -11.03
N ASP A 222 6.70 9.45 -10.74
CA ASP A 222 7.18 8.42 -11.68
C ASP A 222 6.18 8.28 -12.85
N LEU A 223 4.89 8.17 -12.54
CA LEU A 223 3.80 8.15 -13.54
C LEU A 223 3.86 9.34 -14.51
N LEU A 224 4.22 10.53 -14.00
CA LEU A 224 4.32 11.76 -14.78
C LEU A 224 5.72 12.00 -15.37
N ASN A 225 6.69 11.14 -15.09
CA ASN A 225 8.09 11.29 -15.49
C ASN A 225 8.74 12.62 -15.03
N ILE A 226 8.55 13.00 -13.77
CA ILE A 226 9.05 14.25 -13.18
C ILE A 226 9.81 14.01 -11.88
N ASN A 227 10.85 14.81 -11.59
CA ASN A 227 11.57 14.84 -10.30
C ASN A 227 12.07 13.48 -9.75
N GLU A 228 12.26 12.48 -10.60
CA GLU A 228 12.68 11.13 -10.22
C GLU A 228 14.13 11.04 -9.70
N ASP A 229 14.98 12.00 -10.09
CA ASP A 229 16.38 12.05 -9.69
C ASP A 229 16.55 12.28 -8.18
N LYS A 230 15.57 12.93 -7.55
CA LYS A 230 15.54 13.23 -6.12
C LYS A 230 14.77 12.19 -5.32
N SER A 231 13.86 11.46 -5.97
CA SER A 231 13.06 10.44 -5.32
C SER A 231 13.88 9.16 -5.05
N ALA A 232 13.44 8.38 -4.07
CA ALA A 232 13.99 7.06 -3.81
C ALA A 232 13.00 6.18 -3.05
N GLY A 233 13.32 4.89 -2.99
CA GLY A 233 12.60 3.91 -2.19
C GLY A 233 11.82 2.92 -3.05
N ARG A 234 11.34 1.89 -2.37
CA ARG A 234 10.47 0.84 -2.89
C ARG A 234 9.51 0.49 -1.77
N HIS A 235 8.22 0.58 -2.04
CA HIS A 235 7.18 0.30 -1.08
C HIS A 235 6.35 -0.90 -1.53
N CYS A 236 6.16 -1.85 -0.63
CA CYS A 236 5.39 -3.06 -0.87
C CYS A 236 4.08 -3.02 -0.09
N VAL A 237 3.00 -3.42 -0.74
CA VAL A 237 1.64 -3.35 -0.22
C VAL A 237 0.86 -4.62 -0.49
N GLU A 238 -0.07 -4.94 0.41
CA GLU A 238 -1.21 -5.80 0.11
C GLU A 238 -2.33 -4.95 -0.49
N VAL A 239 -3.05 -5.50 -1.45
CA VAL A 239 -4.14 -4.82 -2.16
C VAL A 239 -5.45 -5.51 -1.89
N TYR A 240 -6.45 -4.72 -1.51
CA TYR A 240 -7.83 -5.15 -1.30
C TYR A 240 -8.77 -4.28 -2.12
N ALA A 241 -9.87 -4.86 -2.59
CA ALA A 241 -10.92 -4.14 -3.31
C ALA A 241 -12.28 -4.38 -2.66
N VAL A 242 -13.14 -3.37 -2.70
CA VAL A 242 -14.55 -3.50 -2.31
C VAL A 242 -15.42 -3.27 -3.53
N TYR A 243 -16.30 -4.22 -3.82
CA TYR A 243 -17.20 -4.19 -4.96
C TYR A 243 -18.57 -3.58 -4.60
N ASP A 244 -19.25 -2.97 -5.57
CA ASP A 244 -20.67 -2.67 -5.47
C ASP A 244 -21.43 -3.98 -5.22
N GLU A 245 -22.33 -3.99 -4.23
CA GLU A 245 -23.36 -5.02 -4.15
C GLU A 245 -24.42 -4.70 -5.19
N ASN A 246 -24.62 -5.63 -6.14
CA ASN A 246 -25.63 -5.53 -7.18
C ASN A 246 -27.05 -5.58 -6.60
#